data_AF-A0A961CBY1-F1
#
_entry.id   AF-A0A961CBY1-F1
#
_cell.length_a   1.000
_cell.length_b   1.000
_cell.length_c   1.000
_cell.angle_alpha   90.00
_cell.angle_beta   90.00
_cell.angle_gamma   90.00
#
_symmetry.space_group_name_H-M   'P 1'
#
loop_
_entity.id
_entity.type
_entity.pdbx_description
1 polymer ?
#
loop_
_entity_poly.entity_id
_entity_poly.type
_entity_poly.pdbx_seq_one_letter_code
_entity_poly.pdbx_strand_id
1 'polypeptide(L)' 'FFPSDGVGVEVAKKICATCPAKEPCLEYALDHRIDHGVWGGTSERQRRRILKSRRVSVGAGR' A
#
# COMPACT_ATOMS: atom_id res chain seq x y z
N PHE A 1 15.81 0.63 8.14
CA PHE A 1 16.20 -0.80 8.14
C PHE A 1 15.13 -1.57 7.36
N PHE A 2 15.39 -1.87 6.08
CA PHE A 2 14.53 -2.71 5.25
C PHE A 2 15.43 -3.77 4.61
N PRO A 3 15.34 -5.05 4.98
CA PRO A 3 16.18 -6.08 4.40
C PRO A 3 15.87 -6.22 2.89
N SER A 4 16.94 -6.34 2.09
CA SER A 4 16.84 -6.39 0.62
C SER A 4 16.21 -7.67 0.07
N ASP A 5 16.04 -8.69 0.91
CA ASP A 5 15.51 -10.01 0.55
C ASP A 5 13.99 -10.06 0.39
N GLY A 6 13.28 -9.00 0.79
CA GLY A 6 11.82 -8.92 0.69
C GLY A 6 11.06 -9.86 1.64
N VAL A 7 11.74 -10.63 2.50
CA VAL A 7 11.12 -11.60 3.40
C VAL A 7 10.18 -10.89 4.38
N GLY A 8 10.60 -9.75 4.92
CA GLY A 8 9.77 -8.93 5.79
C GLY A 8 8.49 -8.41 5.13
N VAL A 9 8.50 -8.20 3.82
CA VAL A 9 7.32 -7.73 3.06
C VAL A 9 6.27 -8.83 2.99
N GLU A 10 6.66 -10.07 2.68
CA GLU A 10 5.72 -11.18 2.56
C GLU A 10 5.13 -11.59 3.92
N VAL A 11 5.94 -11.56 4.99
CA VAL A 11 5.45 -11.78 6.35
C VAL A 11 4.43 -10.72 6.75
N ALA A 12 4.74 -9.43 6.53
CA ALA A 12 3.82 -8.35 6.86
C ALA A 12 2.51 -8.42 6.06
N LYS A 13 2.56 -8.79 4.77
CA LYS A 13 1.35 -8.98 3.96
C LYS A 13 0.44 -10.08 4.50
N LYS A 14 1.01 -11.19 4.99
CA LYS A 14 0.24 -12.27 5.62
C LYS A 14 -0.49 -11.78 6.88
N ILE A 15 0.17 -10.98 7.71
CA ILE A 15 -0.45 -10.35 8.88
C ILE A 15 -1.60 -9.41 8.45
N CYS A 16 -1.38 -8.60 7.42
CA CYS A 16 -2.43 -7.72 6.91
C CYS A 16 -3.65 -8.45 6.36
N ALA A 17 -3.54 -9.73 5.97
CA ALA A 17 -4.66 -10.48 5.39
C ALA A 17 -5.81 -10.71 6.38
N THR A 18 -5.50 -10.79 7.68
CA THR A 18 -6.48 -10.99 8.75
C THR A 18 -6.71 -9.73 9.59
N CYS A 19 -6.09 -8.60 9.22
CA CYS A 19 -6.18 -7.36 9.99
C CYS A 19 -7.52 -6.64 9.73
N PRO A 20 -8.33 -6.37 10.76
CA PRO A 20 -9.61 -5.66 10.59
C PRO A 20 -9.45 -4.22 10.12
N ALA A 21 -8.29 -3.61 10.39
CA ALA A 21 -7.97 -2.24 9.98
C ALA A 21 -7.27 -2.17 8.61
N LYS A 22 -7.32 -3.23 7.80
CA LYS A 22 -6.59 -3.30 6.52
C LYS A 22 -6.92 -2.14 5.58
N GLU A 23 -8.20 -1.83 5.39
CA GLU A 23 -8.67 -0.74 4.55
C GLU A 23 -8.32 0.65 5.11
N PRO A 24 -8.67 1.02 6.36
CA PRO A 24 -8.29 2.33 6.90
C PRO A 24 -6.77 2.51 6.98
N CYS A 25 -6.00 1.44 7.22
CA CYS A 25 -4.54 1.45 7.16
C CYS A 25 -4.00 1.76 5.74
N LEU A 26 -4.64 1.19 4.71
CA LEU A 26 -4.28 1.47 3.32
C LEU A 26 -4.57 2.93 2.97
N GLU A 27 -5.78 3.41 3.27
CA GLU A 27 -6.17 4.80 2.98
C GLU A 27 -5.26 5.79 3.70
N TYR A 28 -4.99 5.56 4.99
CA TYR A 28 -4.05 6.38 5.75
C TYR A 28 -2.69 6.49 5.05
N ALA A 29 -2.13 5.35 4.61
CA ALA A 29 -0.84 5.33 3.93
C ALA A 29 -0.85 6.01 2.55
N LEU A 30 -1.98 5.96 1.84
CA LEU A 30 -2.16 6.63 0.56
C LEU A 30 -2.27 8.15 0.75
N ASP A 31 -3.06 8.60 1.72
CA ASP A 31 -3.29 10.02 2.02
C ASP A 31 -2.02 10.69 2.53
N HIS A 32 -1.30 10.04 3.44
CA HIS A 32 -0.07 10.56 4.04
C HIS A 32 1.17 10.30 3.18
N ARG A 33 1.01 9.71 1.99
CA ARG A 33 2.09 9.45 1.03
C ARG A 33 3.26 8.66 1.62
N ILE A 34 2.96 7.70 2.49
CA ILE A 34 3.97 6.88 3.16
C ILE A 34 4.68 6.00 2.11
N ASP A 35 5.97 6.24 1.96
CA ASP A 35 6.82 5.70 0.90
C ASP A 35 7.65 4.48 1.33
N HIS A 36 7.43 3.94 2.52
CA HIS A 36 8.16 2.76 2.99
C HIS A 36 7.26 1.77 3.72
N GLY A 37 7.73 0.53 3.82
CA GLY A 37 7.05 -0.55 4.53
C GLY A 37 5.76 -1.06 3.87
N VAL A 38 5.12 -2.01 4.58
CA VAL A 38 3.85 -2.63 4.19
C VAL A 38 2.70 -1.99 4.96
N TRP A 39 1.68 -1.53 4.23
CA TRP A 39 0.50 -0.86 4.78
C TRP A 39 -0.74 -1.42 4.10
N GLY A 40 -1.76 -1.81 4.88
CA GLY A 40 -3.00 -2.38 4.34
C GLY A 40 -2.81 -3.56 3.40
N GLY A 41 -1.76 -4.38 3.61
CA GLY A 41 -1.42 -5.51 2.75
C GLY A 41 -0.77 -5.15 1.41
N THR A 42 -0.29 -3.91 1.27
CA THR A 42 0.36 -3.43 0.06
C THR A 42 1.81 -3.02 0.33
N SER A 43 2.71 -3.37 -0.58
CA SER A 43 4.05 -2.78 -0.61
C SER A 43 4.01 -1.36 -1.15
N GLU A 44 5.07 -0.61 -0.92
CA GLU A 44 5.23 0.74 -1.49
C GLU A 44 4.96 0.76 -3.01
N ARG A 45 5.58 -0.16 -3.77
CA ARG A 45 5.39 -0.27 -5.22
C ARG A 45 3.92 -0.47 -5.60
N GLN A 46 3.16 -1.24 -4.80
CA GLN A 46 1.73 -1.43 -5.01
C GLN A 46 0.94 -0.14 -4.73
N ARG A 47 1.23 0.57 -3.64
CA ARG A 47 0.60 1.88 -3.32
C ARG A 47 0.85 2.92 -4.41
N ARG A 48 2.07 3.00 -4.95
CA ARG A 48 2.37 3.89 -6.09
C ARG A 48 1.47 3.60 -7.30
N ARG A 49 1.17 2.32 -7.58
CA ARG A 49 0.22 1.97 -8.67
C ARG A 49 -1.21 2.37 -8.36
N ILE A 50 -1.68 2.18 -7.12
CA ILE A 50 -3.01 2.61 -6.68
C ILE A 50 -3.18 4.13 -6.83
N LEU A 51 -2.19 4.92 -6.39
CA LEU A 51 -2.21 6.36 -6.56
C LEU A 51 -2.22 6.76 -8.05
N LYS A 52 -1.49 6.04 -8.90
CA LYS A 52 -1.50 6.28 -10.35
C LYS A 52 -2.86 5.97 -10.95
N SER A 53 -3.49 4.84 -10.60
CA SER A 53 -4.81 4.46 -11.13
C SER A 53 -5.89 5.45 -10.68
N ARG A 54 -5.88 5.89 -9.42
CA ARG A 54 -6.80 6.92 -8.90
C ARG A 54 -6.71 8.24 -9.68
N ARG A 55 -5.52 8.62 -10.17
CA ARG A 55 -5.35 9.81 -11.02
C ARG A 55 -5.90 9.61 -12.42
N VAL A 56 -5.71 8.42 -12.99
CA VAL A 56 -6.23 8.08 -14.34
C VAL A 56 -7.75 8.07 -14.34
N SER A 57 -8.39 7.51 -13.31
CA SER A 57 -9.86 7.48 -13.21
C SER A 57 -10.48 8.88 -13.08
N VAL A 58 -9.79 9.83 -12.43
CA VAL A 58 -10.24 11.23 -12.34
C VAL A 58 -10.03 11.99 -13.67
N GLY A 59 -9.06 11.58 -14.48
CA GLY A 59 -8.76 12.21 -15.77
C GLY A 59 -9.61 11.72 -16.93
N ALA A 60 -10.13 10.49 -16.88
CA ALA A 60 -10.90 9.87 -17.96
C ALA A 60 -12.37 10.32 -18.04
N GLY A 61 -12.82 11.15 -17.10
CA GLY A 61 -14.18 11.69 -17.04
C GLY A 61 -14.29 13.19 -17.37
N ARG A 62 -13.26 13.79 -17.98
CA ARG A 62 -13.26 15.17 -18.47
C ARG A 62 -12.99 15.23 -19.97
#